data_AF-A0A972BQ65-F1
#
_entry.id   AF-A0A972BQ65-F1
#
_cell.length_a   1.000
_cell.length_b   1.000
_cell.length_c   1.000
_cell.angle_alpha   90.00
_cell.angle_beta   90.00
_cell.angle_gamma   90.00
#
_symmetry.space_group_name_H-M   'P 1'
#
loop_
_entity.id
_entity.type
_entity.pdbx_description
1 polymer ?
#
loop_
_entity_poly.entity_id
_entity_poly.type
_entity_poly.pdbx_seq_one_letter_code
_entity_poly.pdbx_strand_id
1 'polypeptide(L)' 'MNNPFTSVFDLVDNDPSGACLKSIQDDLLSMDMRIRRQMDAGLTPTDMTTAQAARSAVQAAQRILEKLQS' A
#
# COMPACT_ATOMS: atom_id res chain seq x y z
N MET A 1 -11.70 -19.03 0.14
CA MET A 1 -11.91 -18.31 -1.13
C MET A 1 -10.54 -17.95 -1.68
N ASN A 2 -10.15 -18.50 -2.83
CA ASN A 2 -8.98 -17.98 -3.57
C ASN A 2 -9.43 -16.67 -4.21
N ASN A 3 -8.93 -15.53 -3.71
CA ASN A 3 -9.05 -14.30 -4.48
C ASN A 3 -8.13 -14.49 -5.71
N PRO A 4 -8.67 -14.40 -6.94
CA PRO A 4 -7.81 -14.43 -8.12
C PRO A 4 -6.79 -13.29 -7.99
N PHE A 5 -5.54 -13.56 -8.34
CA PHE A 5 -4.55 -12.49 -8.46
C PHE A 5 -5.01 -11.55 -9.56
N THR A 6 -5.36 -10.32 -9.19
CA THR A 6 -5.71 -9.27 -10.14
C THR A 6 -4.51 -8.37 -10.33
N SER A 7 -4.02 -8.26 -11.57
CA SER A 7 -2.94 -7.35 -11.92
C SER A 7 -3.41 -5.91 -11.80
N VAL A 8 -2.55 -5.02 -11.29
CA VAL A 8 -2.84 -3.58 -11.24
C VAL A 8 -2.98 -3.01 -12.66
N PHE A 9 -2.23 -3.52 -13.63
CA PHE A 9 -2.35 -3.08 -15.03
C PHE A 9 -3.72 -3.43 -15.62
N ASP A 10 -4.24 -4.62 -15.32
CA ASP A 10 -5.59 -5.00 -15.74
C ASP A 10 -6.63 -4.06 -15.13
N LEU A 11 -6.43 -3.60 -13.89
CA LEU A 11 -7.32 -2.62 -13.26
C LEU A 11 -7.23 -1.25 -13.94
N VAL A 12 -6.04 -0.79 -14.33
CA VAL A 12 -5.88 0.48 -15.08
C VAL A 12 -6.60 0.41 -16.43
N ASP A 13 -6.42 -0.67 -17.17
CA ASP A 13 -6.98 -0.81 -18.51
C ASP A 13 -8.51 -0.96 -18.49
N ASN A 14 -9.07 -1.57 -17.44
CA ASN A 14 -10.50 -1.84 -17.31
C ASN A 14 -11.26 -0.80 -16.46
N ASP A 15 -10.58 0.14 -15.81
CA ASP A 15 -11.20 1.21 -15.02
C ASP A 15 -10.78 2.62 -15.46
N PRO A 16 -11.40 3.16 -16.53
CA PRO A 16 -11.14 4.52 -16.99
C PRO A 16 -11.57 5.60 -15.99
N SER A 17 -12.34 5.25 -14.94
CA SER A 17 -12.73 6.19 -13.89
C SER A 17 -11.65 6.38 -12.82
N GLY A 18 -10.67 5.47 -12.74
CA GLY A 18 -9.60 5.45 -11.75
C GLY A 18 -10.09 5.17 -10.32
N ALA A 19 -11.32 4.71 -10.13
CA ALA A 19 -11.89 4.38 -8.83
C ALA A 19 -11.13 3.24 -8.13
N CYS A 20 -10.72 2.21 -8.87
CA CYS A 20 -9.90 1.12 -8.37
C CYS A 20 -8.53 1.61 -7.89
N LEU A 21 -7.88 2.49 -8.64
CA LEU A 21 -6.59 3.06 -8.21
C LEU A 21 -6.74 3.94 -6.96
N LYS A 22 -7.83 4.69 -6.83
CA LYS A 22 -8.15 5.43 -5.60
C LYS A 22 -8.36 4.51 -4.40
N SER A 23 -9.09 3.40 -4.57
CA SER A 23 -9.26 2.41 -3.50
C SER A 23 -7.92 1.83 -3.05
N ILE A 24 -7.03 1.50 -3.99
CA ILE A 24 -5.68 1.02 -3.66
C ILE A 24 -4.87 2.11 -2.93
N GLN A 25 -5.01 3.37 -3.34
CA GLN A 25 -4.36 4.50 -2.67
C GLN A 25 -4.81 4.64 -1.21
N ASP A 26 -6.12 4.56 -0.95
CA ASP A 26 -6.70 4.62 0.39
C ASP A 26 -6.24 3.46 1.27
N ASP A 27 -6.18 2.25 0.71
CA ASP A 27 -5.66 1.07 1.41
C ASP A 27 -4.18 1.25 1.80
N LEU A 28 -3.35 1.72 0.88
CA LEU A 28 -1.93 2.00 1.16
C LEU A 28 -1.75 3.09 2.23
N LEU A 29 -2.58 4.13 2.21
CA LEU A 29 -2.57 5.18 3.25
C LEU A 29 -2.97 4.61 4.62
N SER A 30 -4.00 3.77 4.67
CA SER A 30 -4.42 3.07 5.88
C SER A 30 -3.32 2.17 6.43
N MET A 31 -2.60 1.45 5.57
CA MET A 31 -1.46 0.63 5.94
C MET A 31 -0.30 1.45 6.53
N ASP A 32 0.13 2.54 5.87
CA ASP A 32 1.21 3.40 6.39
C ASP A 32 0.84 3.98 7.76
N MET A 33 -0.40 4.46 7.93
CA MET A 33 -0.89 4.99 9.19
C MET A 33 -0.93 3.94 10.30
N ARG A 34 -1.34 2.70 9.99
CA ARG A 34 -1.35 1.60 10.96
C ARG A 34 0.08 1.23 11.39
N ILE A 35 1.01 1.13 10.44
CA ILE A 35 2.41 0.80 10.75
C ILE A 35 3.03 1.90 11.60
N ARG A 36 2.81 3.18 11.28
CA ARG A 36 3.25 4.31 12.11
C ARG A 36 2.73 4.21 13.54
N ARG A 37 1.43 3.99 13.72
CA ARG A 37 0.83 3.82 15.05
C ARG A 37 1.46 2.67 15.84
N GLN A 38 1.78 1.56 15.18
CA GLN A 38 2.47 0.44 15.82
C GLN A 38 3.89 0.83 16.25
N MET A 39 4.63 1.53 15.39
CA MET A 39 5.97 2.04 15.74
C MET A 39 5.90 3.02 16.91
N ASP A 40 4.94 3.94 16.91
CA ASP A 40 4.74 4.95 17.96
C ASP A 40 4.32 4.33 19.31
N ALA A 41 3.63 3.18 19.29
CA ALA A 41 3.25 2.43 20.48
C ALA A 41 4.45 1.76 21.20
N GLY A 42 5.61 1.75 20.55
CA GLY A 42 6.82 1.09 21.06
C GLY A 42 6.85 -0.38 20.67
N LEU A 43 7.80 -0.73 19.81
CA LEU A 43 8.05 -2.10 19.36
C LEU A 43 9.39 -2.60 19.92
N THR A 44 9.55 -3.93 19.98
CA THR A 44 10.88 -4.52 20.20
C THR A 44 11.83 -4.10 19.07
N PRO A 45 13.16 -4.11 19.26
CA PRO A 45 14.09 -3.73 18.19
C PRO A 45 13.90 -4.53 16.89
N THR A 46 13.65 -5.84 17.00
CA THR A 46 13.40 -6.72 15.84
C THR A 46 12.09 -6.36 15.13
N ASP A 47 11.03 -6.12 15.89
CA ASP A 47 9.73 -5.72 15.33
C ASP A 47 9.79 -4.33 14.71
N MET A 48 10.60 -3.42 15.28
CA MET A 48 10.84 -2.08 14.73
C MET A 48 11.52 -2.17 13.35
N THR A 49 12.53 -3.02 13.20
CA THR A 49 13.17 -3.25 11.88
C THR A 49 12.17 -3.78 10.86
N THR A 50 11.32 -4.72 11.27
CA THR A 50 10.28 -5.30 10.41
C THR A 50 9.22 -4.26 10.02
N ALA A 51 8.76 -3.46 10.97
CA ALA A 51 7.81 -2.37 10.74
C ALA A 51 8.40 -1.30 9.82
N GLN A 52 9.67 -0.95 9.98
CA GLN A 52 10.36 0.00 9.10
C GLN A 52 10.44 -0.53 7.66
N ALA A 53 10.79 -1.80 7.48
CA ALA A 53 10.83 -2.43 6.16
C ALA A 53 9.44 -2.47 5.50
N ALA A 54 8.41 -2.85 6.26
CA ALA A 54 7.03 -2.85 5.78
C ALA A 54 6.58 -1.44 5.37
N ARG A 55 6.89 -0.43 6.18
CA ARG A 55 6.57 0.97 5.89
C ARG A 55 7.26 1.45 4.60
N SER A 56 8.53 1.11 4.42
CA SER A 56 9.27 1.44 3.19
C SER A 56 8.66 0.76 1.95
N ALA A 57 8.17 -0.47 2.07
CA ALA A 57 7.47 -1.16 0.99
C ALA A 57 6.15 -0.46 0.61
N VAL A 58 5.35 -0.05 1.60
CA VAL A 58 4.10 0.71 1.38
C VAL A 58 4.39 2.05 0.67
N GLN A 59 5.42 2.77 1.09
CA GLN A 59 5.82 4.03 0.45
C GLN A 59 6.37 3.83 -0.98
N ALA A 60 6.99 2.69 -1.26
CA ALA A 60 7.39 2.34 -2.62
C ALA A 60 6.16 2.05 -3.50
N ALA A 61 5.17 1.33 -2.96
CA ALA A 61 3.92 1.07 -3.66
C ALA A 61 3.14 2.36 -3.95
N GLN A 62 3.07 3.31 -3.01
CA GLN A 62 2.46 4.62 -3.23
C GLN A 62 3.12 5.37 -4.41
N ARG A 63 4.46 5.41 -4.45
CA ARG A 63 5.20 6.03 -5.55
C ARG A 63 4.99 5.36 -6.90
N ILE A 64 4.76 4.04 -6.92
CA ILE A 64 4.41 3.33 -8.16
C ILE A 64 3.01 3.74 -8.59
N LEU A 65 2.06 3.77 -7.68
CA LEU A 65 0.67 4.13 -7.96
C LEU A 65 0.55 5.57 -8.49
N GLU A 66 1.28 6.52 -7.90
CA GLU A 66 1.37 7.90 -8.39
C GLU A 66 1.82 7.98 -9.85
N LYS A 67 2.78 7.13 -10.26
CA LYS A 67 3.26 7.05 -11.65
C LYS A 67 2.29 6.38 -12.61
N LEU A 68 1.36 5.58 -12.10
CA LEU A 68 0.30 4.95 -12.92
C LEU A 68 -0.88 5.90 -13.15
N GLN A 69 -1.00 6.95 -12.33
CA GLN A 69 -2.04 7.97 -12.42
C GLN A 69 -1.60 9.23 -13.18
N SER A 70 -0.31 9.39 -13.45
CA SER A 70 0.30 10.52 -14.17
C SER A 70 0.32 10.32 -15.68
#